data_AF-A0A6J0CAG5-F1
#
_entry.id   AF-A0A6J0CAG5-F1
#
_cell.length_a   1.000
_cell.length_b   1.000
_cell.length_c   1.000
_cell.angle_alpha   90.00
_cell.angle_beta   90.00
_cell.angle_gamma   90.00
#
_symmetry.space_group_name_H-M   'P 1'
#
loop_
_entity.id
_entity.type
_entity.pdbx_description
1 polymer ?
#
loop_
_entity_poly.entity_id
_entity_poly.type
_entity_poly.pdbx_seq_one_letter_code
_entity_poly.pdbx_strand_id
1 'polypeptide(L)' 'MAASSSSSSGEQQYSLRWNDFHSSILSSFRHLRDEEDFVDVTLACDSSSFTAHKVVLSACSPYFRRLLKV' A
#
# COMPACT_ATOMS: atom_id res chain seq x y z
N MET A 1 21.25 -53.24 12.36
CA MET A 1 21.47 -51.77 12.32
C MET A 1 20.11 -51.11 12.21
N ALA A 2 19.70 -50.37 13.24
CA ALA A 2 18.48 -49.58 13.25
C ALA A 2 18.82 -48.08 13.13
N ALA A 3 17.80 -47.28 12.84
CA ALA A 3 17.76 -45.83 12.62
C ALA A 3 18.06 -45.42 11.15
N SER A 4 17.26 -44.57 10.51
CA SER A 4 16.30 -43.59 11.04
C SER A 4 15.31 -43.20 9.93
N SER A 5 14.02 -43.41 10.17
CA SER A 5 12.95 -42.82 9.37
C SER A 5 12.83 -41.33 9.72
N SER A 6 13.36 -40.46 8.87
CA SER A 6 13.14 -39.02 8.96
C SER A 6 11.69 -38.70 8.60
N SER A 7 10.81 -38.62 9.60
CA SER A 7 9.47 -38.05 9.44
C SER A 7 9.62 -36.54 9.24
N SER A 8 9.73 -36.10 7.98
CA SER A 8 9.55 -34.70 7.62
C SER A 8 8.08 -34.35 7.83
N SER A 9 7.75 -33.89 9.04
CA SER A 9 6.47 -33.24 9.33
C SER A 9 6.36 -32.04 8.38
N GLY A 10 5.65 -32.24 7.26
CA GLY A 10 5.51 -31.23 6.22
C GLY A 10 4.89 -29.98 6.82
N GLU A 11 5.62 -28.87 6.80
CA GLU A 11 5.15 -27.60 7.31
C GLU A 11 3.88 -27.20 6.56
N GLN A 12 2.77 -27.11 7.29
CA GLN A 12 1.48 -26.67 6.73
C GLN A 12 1.56 -25.17 6.47
N GLN A 13 1.56 -24.78 5.19
CA GLN A 13 1.51 -23.38 4.78
C GLN A 13 0.06 -22.93 4.61
N TYR A 14 -0.31 -21.85 5.27
CA TYR A 14 -1.62 -21.21 5.15
C TYR A 14 -1.48 -19.88 4.42
N SER A 15 -2.40 -19.62 3.48
CA SER A 15 -2.52 -18.33 2.79
C SER A 15 -3.90 -17.75 3.06
N LEU A 16 -3.96 -16.67 3.83
CA LEU A 16 -5.19 -15.95 4.09
C LEU A 16 -5.45 -14.94 2.97
N ARG A 17 -6.71 -14.87 2.52
CA ARG A 17 -7.15 -13.88 1.55
C ARG A 17 -8.29 -13.08 2.15
N TRP A 18 -8.15 -11.77 2.14
CA TRP A 18 -9.26 -10.86 2.40
C TRP A 18 -9.87 -10.44 1.07
N ASN A 19 -11.09 -10.92 0.80
CA ASN A 19 -11.74 -10.75 -0.51
C ASN A 19 -12.02 -9.29 -0.85
N ASP A 20 -12.38 -8.47 0.14
CA ASP A 20 -12.76 -7.07 -0.05
C ASP A 20 -11.61 -6.08 0.13
N PHE A 21 -10.38 -6.57 0.35
CA PHE A 21 -9.21 -5.72 0.65
C PHE A 21 -9.03 -4.57 -0.35
N HIS A 22 -9.21 -4.83 -1.64
CA HIS A 22 -9.09 -3.80 -2.68
C HIS A 22 -10.11 -2.67 -2.50
N SER A 23 -11.38 -3.00 -2.26
CA SER A 23 -12.43 -1.98 -2.07
C SER A 23 -12.21 -1.22 -0.76
N SER A 24 -11.91 -1.95 0.32
CA SER A 24 -11.67 -1.38 1.64
C SER A 24 -10.50 -0.41 1.63
N ILE A 25 -9.34 -0.80 1.07
CA ILE A 25 -8.15 0.04 1.06
C ILE A 25 -8.35 1.31 0.23
N LEU A 26 -9.03 1.23 -0.92
CA LEU A 26 -9.35 2.40 -1.74
C LEU A 26 -10.30 3.36 -1.01
N SER A 27 -11.32 2.82 -0.33
CA SER A 27 -12.23 3.65 0.46
C SER A 27 -11.54 4.31 1.64
N SER A 28 -10.60 3.61 2.29
CA SER A 28 -9.81 4.17 3.39
C SER A 28 -8.93 5.33 2.91
N PHE A 29 -8.18 5.17 1.80
CA PHE A 29 -7.35 6.26 1.26
C PHE A 29 -8.17 7.47 0.80
N ARG A 30 -9.39 7.26 0.31
CA ARG A 30 -10.31 8.37 0.01
C ARG A 30 -10.68 9.14 1.27
N HIS A 31 -11.12 8.46 2.33
CA HIS A 31 -11.41 9.11 3.61
C HIS A 31 -10.20 9.86 4.17
N LEU A 32 -9.01 9.24 4.16
CA LEU A 32 -7.80 9.91 4.64
C LEU A 32 -7.49 11.19 3.85
N ARG A 33 -7.79 11.22 2.55
CA ARG A 33 -7.60 12.43 1.75
C ARG A 33 -8.66 13.48 2.08
N ASP A 34 -9.91 13.06 2.21
CA ASP A 34 -11.05 13.96 2.43
C ASP A 34 -10.99 14.61 3.83
N GLU A 35 -10.46 13.89 4.82
CA GLU A 35 -10.18 14.40 6.18
C GLU A 35 -8.80 15.06 6.32
N GLU A 36 -8.02 15.11 5.24
CA GLU A 36 -6.63 15.62 5.21
C GLU A 36 -5.63 14.92 6.15
N ASP A 37 -5.94 13.69 6.56
CA ASP A 37 -5.08 12.85 7.38
C ASP A 37 -3.88 12.30 6.61
N PHE A 38 -2.71 12.34 7.26
CA PHE A 38 -1.42 11.86 6.73
C PHE A 38 -1.01 12.48 5.38
N VAL A 39 -1.63 13.59 4.98
CA VAL A 39 -1.20 14.38 3.82
C VAL A 39 0.24 14.85 4.06
N ASP A 40 1.10 14.56 3.11
CA ASP A 40 2.54 14.82 3.19
C ASP A 40 3.07 15.59 1.96
N VAL A 41 2.18 16.02 1.07
CA VAL A 41 2.47 16.91 -0.06
C VAL A 41 1.30 17.84 -0.38
N THR A 42 1.65 19.07 -0.74
CA THR A 42 0.73 20.04 -1.36
C THR A 42 1.23 20.36 -2.77
N LEU A 43 0.37 20.16 -3.77
CA LEU A 43 0.62 20.52 -5.15
C LEU A 43 0.00 21.89 -5.43
N ALA A 44 0.80 22.88 -5.80
CA ALA A 44 0.32 24.19 -6.22
C ALA A 44 0.34 24.29 -7.75
N CYS A 45 -0.77 24.75 -8.34
CA CYS A 45 -0.89 25.02 -9.77
C CYS A 45 -1.67 26.32 -9.95
N ASP A 46 -0.99 27.33 -10.49
CA ASP A 46 -1.52 28.68 -10.69
C ASP A 46 -2.17 29.23 -9.40
N SER A 47 -3.49 29.43 -9.39
CA SER A 47 -4.25 29.97 -8.26
C SER A 47 -4.81 28.89 -7.30
N SER A 48 -4.52 27.61 -7.54
CA SER A 48 -5.08 26.49 -6.78
C SER A 48 -4.00 25.65 -6.09
N SER A 49 -4.31 25.12 -4.93
CA SER A 49 -3.48 24.17 -4.20
C SER A 49 -4.27 22.94 -3.79
N PHE A 50 -3.64 21.77 -3.88
CA PHE A 50 -4.26 20.49 -3.55
C PHE A 50 -3.36 19.69 -2.60
N THR A 51 -3.93 19.25 -1.49
CA THR A 51 -3.31 18.33 -0.54
C THR A 51 -3.47 16.88 -1.02
N ALA A 52 -2.43 16.06 -0.86
CA ALA A 52 -2.44 14.67 -1.27
C ALA A 52 -1.41 13.81 -0.50
N HIS A 53 -1.42 12.50 -0.78
CA HIS A 53 -0.44 11.55 -0.27
C HIS A 53 0.63 11.23 -1.32
N LYS A 54 1.90 11.45 -1.00
CA LYS A 54 3.06 11.16 -1.87
C LYS A 54 3.07 9.71 -2.35
N VAL A 55 2.75 8.78 -1.45
CA VAL A 55 2.74 7.34 -1.75
C VAL A 55 1.73 6.99 -2.83
N VAL A 56 0.51 7.54 -2.74
CA VAL A 56 -0.57 7.29 -3.71
C VAL A 56 -0.21 7.89 -5.06
N LEU A 57 0.24 9.16 -5.10
CA LEU A 57 0.67 9.81 -6.33
C LEU A 57 1.82 9.07 -7.02
N SER A 58 2.79 8.59 -6.24
CA SER A 58 3.95 7.85 -6.75
C SER A 58 3.60 6.45 -7.27
N ALA A 59 2.60 5.79 -6.67
CA ALA A 59 2.11 4.51 -7.14
C ALA A 59 1.39 4.64 -8.49
N CYS A 60 0.61 5.71 -8.67
CA CYS A 60 -0.22 5.92 -9.85
C CYS A 60 0.48 6.64 -11.01
N SER A 61 1.60 7.34 -10.77
CA SER A 61 2.28 8.14 -11.79
C SER A 61 3.80 8.03 -11.71
N PRO A 62 4.48 7.52 -12.77
CA PRO A 62 5.94 7.53 -12.83
C PRO A 62 6.55 8.93 -12.77
N TYR A 63 5.82 9.96 -13.21
CA TYR A 63 6.25 11.35 -13.10
C TYR A 63 6.30 11.79 -11.63
N PHE A 64 5.18 11.67 -10.90
CA PHE A 64 5.14 12.02 -9.48
C PHE A 64 6.09 11.16 -8.66
N ARG A 65 6.25 9.88 -9.00
CA ARG A 65 7.25 9.03 -8.35
C ARG A 65 8.66 9.57 -8.49
N ARG A 66 9.04 10.10 -9.65
CA ARG A 66 10.38 10.70 -9.82
C ARG A 66 10.48 12.06 -9.15
N LEU A 67 9.42 12.86 -9.22
CA LEU A 67 9.38 14.21 -8.67
C LEU A 67 9.40 14.24 -7.13
N LEU A 68 8.68 13.31 -6.48
CA LEU A 68 8.49 13.28 -5.03
C LEU A 68 9.46 12.32 -4.32
N LYS A 69 10.25 11.56 -5.09
CA LYS A 69 11.30 10.70 -4.55
C LYS A 69 12.48 11.57 -4.14
N VAL A 70 12.63 11.73 -2.82
CA VAL A 70 13.81 12.30 -2.17
C VAL A 70 14.96 11.30 -2.21
#